data_AF-A0AA96TKR2-F1
#
_entry.id   AF-A0AA96TKR2-F1
#
_cell.length_a   1.000
_cell.length_b   1.000
_cell.length_c   1.000
_cell.angle_alpha   90.00
_cell.angle_beta   90.00
_cell.angle_gamma   90.00
#
_symmetry.space_group_name_H-M   'P 1'
#
loop_
_entity.id
_entity.type
_entity.pdbx_description
1 polymer ?
#
loop_
_entity_poly.entity_id
_entity_poly.type
_entity_poly.pdbx_seq_one_letter_code
_entity_poly.pdbx_strand_id
1 'polypeptide(L)'
;MAIEAATVATLKAIYDRGTDENPIAVRTQDDLEPLVDRVRSYSTGHPFPAVVELTVEDDPWDGARICAGIGDDRGFVQELWNPPRAALGDPGAAGVVVYDLQAHDTEIPASQEFPLATIRTVLTAYLTYEATIPRDFVELHPTDAQENPNIPEASQNSPHWSHRTVDWSHPHDHPNGRLAPHYRVRASATMSVLSQDLNRESSTPDCAP
;
A
#
# COMPACT_ATOMS: atom_id res chain seq x y z
N MET A 1 3.75 -38.60 16.77
CA MET A 1 3.55 -37.92 15.48
C MET A 1 3.37 -36.45 15.83
N ALA A 2 4.43 -35.65 15.73
CA ALA A 2 4.35 -34.22 16.02
C ALA A 2 3.73 -33.55 14.79
N ILE A 3 2.67 -32.78 15.01
CA ILE A 3 2.12 -31.90 13.98
C ILE A 3 3.11 -30.73 13.94
N GLU A 4 3.89 -30.62 12.87
CA GLU A 4 4.62 -29.37 12.61
C GLU A 4 3.57 -28.26 12.56
N ALA A 5 3.68 -27.30 13.48
CA ALA A 5 2.88 -26.10 13.39
C ALA A 5 3.26 -25.42 12.08
N ALA A 6 2.34 -25.43 11.11
CA ALA A 6 2.51 -24.66 9.88
C ALA A 6 2.84 -23.22 10.30
N THR A 7 4.00 -22.75 9.87
CA THR A 7 4.46 -21.37 10.11
C THR A 7 3.55 -20.44 9.33
N VAL A 8 2.60 -19.81 10.02
CA VAL A 8 1.78 -18.75 9.46
C VAL A 8 2.71 -17.57 9.14
N ALA A 9 2.67 -17.07 7.90
CA ALA A 9 3.44 -15.90 7.50
C ALA A 9 3.11 -14.71 8.41
N THR A 10 4.14 -14.02 8.91
CA THR A 10 3.94 -12.74 9.61
C THR A 10 3.87 -11.64 8.58
N LEU A 11 2.79 -10.84 8.61
CA LEU A 11 2.66 -9.67 7.76
C LEU A 11 3.19 -8.43 8.48
N LYS A 12 3.84 -7.55 7.73
CA LYS A 12 4.16 -6.18 8.13
C LYS A 12 3.09 -5.27 7.54
N ALA A 13 2.36 -4.59 8.41
CA ALA A 13 1.48 -3.50 8.02
C ALA A 13 2.25 -2.18 8.15
N ILE A 14 2.47 -1.50 7.03
CA ILE A 14 2.97 -0.13 7.01
C ILE A 14 1.75 0.76 7.18
N TYR A 15 1.53 1.14 8.42
CA TYR A 15 0.50 2.08 8.82
C TYR A 15 0.91 2.66 10.17
N ASP A 16 1.41 3.90 10.20
CA ASP A 16 1.27 4.69 11.41
C ASP A 16 1.55 6.19 11.28
N ARG A 17 0.62 7.01 11.79
CA ARG A 17 0.85 8.44 12.09
C ARG A 17 0.55 8.81 13.55
N GLY A 18 0.04 7.87 14.35
CA GLY A 18 -0.48 8.13 15.70
C GLY A 18 0.24 7.38 16.82
N THR A 19 0.83 6.21 16.55
CA THR A 19 1.53 5.38 17.53
C THR A 19 3.05 5.26 17.29
N ASP A 20 3.58 5.85 16.21
CA ASP A 20 4.97 5.73 15.73
C ASP A 20 5.48 4.27 15.57
N GLU A 21 4.61 3.26 15.64
CA GLU A 21 4.91 1.85 15.48
C GLU A 21 4.84 1.49 14.00
N ASN A 22 5.98 1.35 13.34
CA ASN A 22 6.04 1.02 11.93
C ASN A 22 7.28 0.16 11.62
N PRO A 23 7.12 -1.08 11.12
CA PRO A 23 5.86 -1.76 10.74
C PRO A 23 5.13 -2.41 11.93
N ILE A 24 3.80 -2.54 11.83
CA ILE A 24 2.97 -3.31 12.77
C ILE A 24 2.96 -4.78 12.32
N ALA A 25 3.29 -5.70 13.22
CA ALA A 25 3.24 -7.14 12.92
C ALA A 25 1.81 -7.70 13.04
N VAL A 26 1.35 -8.41 12.01
CA VAL A 26 0.04 -9.10 11.98
C VAL A 26 0.30 -10.59 11.76
N ARG A 27 -0.03 -11.43 12.73
CA ARG A 27 0.23 -12.88 12.70
C ARG A 27 -1.06 -13.70 12.68
N THR A 28 -2.12 -13.14 13.22
CA THR A 28 -3.39 -13.82 13.42
C THR A 28 -4.54 -12.92 12.99
N GLN A 29 -5.70 -13.53 12.76
CA GLN A 29 -6.93 -12.78 12.50
C GLN A 29 -7.28 -11.83 13.66
N ASP A 30 -6.95 -12.23 14.90
CA ASP A 30 -7.12 -11.41 16.10
C ASP A 30 -6.20 -10.18 16.12
N ASP A 31 -5.09 -10.19 15.38
CA ASP A 31 -4.24 -9.01 15.17
C ASP A 31 -4.78 -8.12 14.04
N LEU A 32 -5.38 -8.73 13.01
CA LEU A 32 -5.88 -8.04 11.83
C LEU A 32 -7.14 -7.21 12.12
N GLU A 33 -8.07 -7.74 12.90
CA GLU A 33 -9.33 -7.05 13.21
C GLU A 33 -9.11 -5.69 13.92
N PRO A 34 -8.29 -5.60 14.99
CA PRO A 34 -7.95 -4.34 15.63
C PRO A 34 -7.16 -3.39 14.72
N LEU A 35 -6.33 -3.91 13.81
CA LEU A 35 -5.63 -3.08 12.83
C LEU A 35 -6.65 -2.37 11.93
N VAL A 36 -7.59 -3.11 11.33
CA VAL A 36 -8.62 -2.54 10.46
C VAL A 36 -9.48 -1.52 11.21
N ASP A 37 -9.89 -1.82 12.45
CA ASP A 37 -10.66 -0.88 13.28
C ASP A 37 -9.89 0.40 13.61
N ARG A 38 -8.59 0.28 13.84
CA ARG A 38 -7.70 1.42 14.08
C ARG A 38 -7.58 2.31 12.84
N VAL A 39 -7.34 1.71 11.67
CA VAL A 39 -7.25 2.44 10.40
C VAL A 39 -8.59 3.13 10.10
N ARG A 40 -9.71 2.42 10.25
CA ARG A 40 -11.05 2.99 10.08
C ARG A 40 -11.29 4.18 11.01
N SER A 41 -11.02 4.01 12.31
CA SER A 41 -11.22 5.08 13.30
C SER A 41 -10.41 6.32 12.94
N TYR A 42 -9.17 6.15 12.48
CA TYR A 42 -8.37 7.24 11.97
C TYR A 42 -9.01 7.88 10.72
N SER A 43 -9.40 7.09 9.73
CA SER A 43 -10.01 7.57 8.47
C SER A 43 -11.26 8.41 8.71
N THR A 44 -12.13 8.04 9.67
CA THR A 44 -13.34 8.84 9.98
C THR A 44 -13.05 10.26 10.48
N GLY A 45 -11.85 10.50 11.00
CA GLY A 45 -11.43 11.80 11.51
C GLY A 45 -10.69 12.68 10.50
N HIS A 46 -10.45 12.21 9.27
CA HIS A 46 -9.60 12.87 8.28
C HIS A 46 -10.32 13.12 6.96
N PRO A 47 -9.85 14.09 6.14
CA PRO A 47 -10.46 14.38 4.84
C PRO A 47 -10.42 13.21 3.85
N PHE A 48 -9.38 12.37 3.95
CA PHE A 48 -9.16 11.22 3.08
C PHE A 48 -8.96 9.96 3.92
N PRO A 49 -9.61 8.83 3.57
CA PRO A 49 -9.34 7.57 4.23
C PRO A 49 -7.89 7.11 4.04
N ALA A 50 -7.34 6.41 5.03
CA ALA A 50 -5.97 5.92 4.99
C ALA A 50 -5.84 4.61 4.20
N VAL A 51 -4.66 4.40 3.63
CA VAL A 51 -4.23 3.13 3.04
C VAL A 51 -3.28 2.43 4.01
N VAL A 52 -3.47 1.12 4.17
CA VAL A 52 -2.48 0.21 4.77
C VAL A 52 -1.84 -0.63 3.68
N GLU A 53 -0.50 -0.73 3.71
CA GLU A 53 0.25 -1.68 2.89
C GLU A 53 0.62 -2.90 3.74
N LEU A 54 0.30 -4.09 3.26
CA LEU A 54 0.68 -5.36 3.88
C LEU A 54 1.70 -6.08 2.99
N THR A 55 2.85 -6.44 3.57
CA THR A 55 3.88 -7.29 2.96
C THR A 55 4.27 -8.42 3.91
N VAL A 56 5.00 -9.42 3.42
CA VAL A 56 5.57 -10.48 4.25
C VAL A 56 6.79 -9.96 5.00
N GLU A 57 6.87 -10.20 6.31
CA GLU A 57 7.98 -9.75 7.16
C GLU A 57 9.35 -10.18 6.65
N ASP A 58 9.47 -11.44 6.25
CA ASP A 58 10.73 -12.08 5.87
C ASP A 58 10.94 -12.19 4.36
N ASP A 59 10.11 -11.56 3.52
CA ASP A 59 10.32 -11.56 2.08
C ASP A 59 11.31 -10.45 1.68
N PRO A 60 12.55 -10.79 1.28
CA PRO A 60 13.54 -9.78 0.93
C PRO A 60 13.22 -9.06 -0.39
N TRP A 61 12.21 -9.52 -1.13
CA TRP A 61 11.83 -8.97 -2.44
C TRP A 61 10.55 -8.16 -2.40
N ASP A 62 9.87 -8.06 -1.24
CA ASP A 62 8.55 -7.42 -1.08
C ASP A 62 7.57 -7.82 -2.19
N GLY A 63 7.60 -9.10 -2.57
CA GLY A 63 7.02 -9.57 -3.81
C GLY A 63 5.50 -9.46 -3.77
N ALA A 64 4.86 -10.26 -2.93
CA ALA A 64 3.43 -10.15 -2.73
C ALA A 64 3.14 -8.97 -1.81
N ARG A 65 2.48 -7.92 -2.33
CA ARG A 65 2.02 -6.77 -1.56
C ARG A 65 0.52 -6.58 -1.74
N ILE A 66 -0.18 -6.31 -0.65
CA ILE A 66 -1.55 -5.81 -0.69
C ILE A 66 -1.60 -4.36 -0.23
N CYS A 67 -2.27 -3.51 -1.00
CA CYS A 67 -2.70 -2.18 -0.59
C CYS A 67 -4.20 -2.23 -0.28
N ALA A 68 -4.59 -1.80 0.92
CA ALA A 68 -5.99 -1.70 1.31
C ALA A 68 -6.31 -0.30 1.80
N GLY A 69 -7.19 0.40 1.08
CA GLY A 69 -7.78 1.65 1.57
C GLY A 69 -8.96 1.33 2.48
N ILE A 70 -9.00 1.93 3.67
CA ILE A 70 -10.02 1.65 4.68
C ILE A 70 -10.75 2.94 5.04
N GLY A 71 -11.95 3.13 4.48
CA GLY A 71 -12.90 4.18 4.84
C GLY A 71 -13.83 3.80 5.99
N ASP A 72 -14.92 4.55 6.16
CA ASP A 72 -15.88 4.30 7.25
C ASP A 72 -16.66 2.99 7.03
N ASP A 73 -17.31 2.86 5.87
CA ASP A 73 -18.13 1.70 5.52
C ASP A 73 -17.66 0.97 4.26
N ARG A 74 -16.77 1.59 3.49
CA ARG A 74 -16.22 1.10 2.23
C ARG A 74 -14.72 1.28 2.16
N GLY A 75 -14.12 0.65 1.17
CA GLY A 75 -12.72 0.82 0.84
C GLY A 75 -12.33 0.05 -0.41
N PHE A 76 -11.04 -0.12 -0.63
CA PHE A 76 -10.52 -0.87 -1.77
C PHE A 76 -9.44 -1.86 -1.33
N VAL A 77 -9.20 -2.89 -2.14
CA VAL A 77 -8.04 -3.77 -2.02
C VAL A 77 -7.43 -3.99 -3.39
N GLN A 78 -6.12 -3.83 -3.47
CA GLN A 78 -5.30 -4.15 -4.64
C GLN A 78 -4.18 -5.09 -4.21
N GLU A 79 -4.07 -6.21 -4.91
CA GLU A 79 -2.89 -7.06 -4.86
C GLU A 79 -1.92 -6.61 -5.94
N LEU A 80 -0.78 -6.08 -5.50
CA LEU A 80 0.29 -5.61 -6.35
C LEU A 80 1.28 -6.76 -6.57
N TRP A 81 0.88 -7.70 -7.43
CA TRP A 81 1.72 -8.82 -7.88
C TRP A 81 1.71 -8.93 -9.41
N ASN A 82 2.19 -10.06 -9.94
CA ASN A 82 2.20 -10.36 -11.37
C ASN A 82 1.27 -11.56 -11.70
N PRO A 83 0.06 -11.33 -12.25
CA PRO A 83 -0.52 -10.04 -12.64
C PRO A 83 -1.12 -9.28 -11.44
N PRO A 84 -1.27 -7.94 -11.53
CA PRO A 84 -1.94 -7.16 -10.51
C PRO A 84 -3.44 -7.49 -10.52
N ARG A 85 -4.05 -7.45 -9.32
CA ARG A 85 -5.48 -7.67 -9.15
C ARG A 85 -6.07 -6.60 -8.25
N ALA A 86 -7.33 -6.26 -8.47
CA ALA A 86 -8.10 -5.39 -7.60
C ALA A 86 -9.47 -6.01 -7.36
N ALA A 87 -10.05 -5.65 -6.24
CA ALA A 87 -11.45 -5.97 -6.04
C ALA A 87 -12.35 -5.05 -6.88
N LEU A 88 -13.40 -5.65 -7.45
CA LEU A 88 -14.40 -4.95 -8.23
C LEU A 88 -15.64 -4.76 -7.35
N GLY A 89 -15.94 -3.50 -7.06
CA GLY A 89 -17.13 -3.10 -6.34
C GLY A 89 -18.33 -2.97 -7.27
N ASP A 90 -18.86 -1.76 -7.37
CA ASP A 90 -19.97 -1.46 -8.27
C ASP A 90 -19.45 -1.05 -9.67
N PRO A 91 -19.64 -1.87 -10.71
CA PRO A 91 -19.19 -1.53 -12.06
C PRO A 91 -19.91 -0.30 -12.65
N GLY A 92 -21.05 0.10 -12.10
CA GLY A 92 -21.77 1.32 -12.49
C GLY A 92 -21.28 2.59 -11.79
N ALA A 93 -20.44 2.47 -10.76
CA ALA A 93 -19.91 3.64 -10.05
C ALA A 93 -18.91 4.39 -10.94
N ALA A 94 -19.13 5.70 -11.09
CA ALA A 94 -18.29 6.58 -11.88
C ALA A 94 -17.48 7.54 -11.00
N GLY A 95 -16.32 7.97 -11.48
CA GLY A 95 -15.44 8.91 -10.79
C GLY A 95 -14.34 8.23 -9.99
N VAL A 96 -13.72 9.01 -9.11
CA VAL A 96 -12.60 8.59 -8.26
C VAL A 96 -12.88 8.93 -6.80
N VAL A 97 -12.31 8.12 -5.91
CA VAL A 97 -12.23 8.38 -4.47
C VAL A 97 -10.76 8.54 -4.10
N VAL A 98 -10.47 9.55 -3.30
CA VAL A 98 -9.10 9.88 -2.90
C VAL A 98 -8.79 9.26 -1.56
N TYR A 99 -7.69 8.51 -1.52
CA TYR A 99 -7.13 7.91 -0.32
C TYR A 99 -5.77 8.53 0.01
N ASP A 100 -5.44 8.60 1.30
CA ASP A 100 -4.12 9.00 1.78
C ASP A 100 -3.22 7.78 1.91
N LEU A 101 -2.25 7.67 1.00
CA LEU A 101 -1.15 6.73 1.06
C LEU A 101 0.11 7.48 1.47
N GLN A 102 0.54 7.32 2.72
CA GLN A 102 1.80 7.91 3.21
C GLN A 102 1.97 9.42 2.93
N ALA A 103 0.88 10.19 3.03
CA ALA A 103 0.79 11.64 2.79
C ALA A 103 0.72 12.04 1.32
N HIS A 104 0.37 11.08 0.47
CA HIS A 104 0.09 11.29 -0.95
C HIS A 104 -1.35 10.95 -1.26
N ASP A 105 -2.02 11.87 -1.95
CA ASP A 105 -3.34 11.65 -2.52
C ASP A 105 -3.26 10.58 -3.59
N THR A 106 -4.04 9.52 -3.40
CA THR A 106 -4.12 8.37 -4.31
C THR A 106 -5.55 8.28 -4.83
N GLU A 107 -5.71 8.49 -6.13
CA GLU A 107 -7.01 8.36 -6.79
C GLU A 107 -7.32 6.89 -7.10
N ILE A 108 -8.43 6.41 -6.57
CA ILE A 108 -8.94 5.06 -6.77
C ILE A 108 -10.25 5.15 -7.55
N PRO A 109 -10.46 4.41 -8.65
CA PRO A 109 -11.74 4.39 -9.33
C PRO A 109 -12.87 4.00 -8.36
N ALA A 110 -13.98 4.74 -8.36
CA ALA A 110 -15.11 4.45 -7.46
C ALA A 110 -15.69 3.05 -7.68
N SER A 111 -15.52 2.49 -8.88
CA SER A 111 -15.90 1.11 -9.20
C SER A 111 -15.04 0.03 -8.52
N GLN A 112 -13.92 0.41 -7.91
CA GLN A 112 -13.09 -0.48 -7.09
C GLN A 112 -13.43 -0.39 -5.60
N GLU A 113 -14.36 0.48 -5.18
CA GLU A 113 -14.79 0.53 -3.78
C GLU A 113 -15.86 -0.51 -3.47
N PHE A 114 -15.70 -1.22 -2.37
CA PHE A 114 -16.65 -2.24 -1.91
C PHE A 114 -16.81 -2.20 -0.39
N PRO A 115 -17.81 -2.89 0.18
CA PRO A 115 -18.08 -2.85 1.61
C PRO A 115 -16.88 -3.27 2.46
N LEU A 116 -16.67 -2.62 3.60
CA LEU A 116 -15.58 -2.91 4.53
C LEU A 116 -15.57 -4.38 4.99
N ALA A 117 -16.74 -5.01 5.08
CA ALA A 117 -16.85 -6.44 5.39
C ALA A 117 -16.09 -7.32 4.38
N THR A 118 -16.16 -6.99 3.09
CA THR A 118 -15.41 -7.72 2.05
C THR A 118 -13.91 -7.44 2.14
N ILE A 119 -13.48 -6.24 2.58
CA ILE A 119 -12.05 -5.94 2.82
C ILE A 119 -11.50 -6.86 3.88
N ARG A 120 -12.22 -7.00 5.00
CA ARG A 120 -11.85 -7.95 6.06
C ARG A 120 -11.71 -9.37 5.52
N THR A 121 -12.63 -9.81 4.67
CA THR A 121 -12.56 -11.13 4.03
C THR A 121 -11.30 -11.30 3.18
N VAL A 122 -10.97 -10.31 2.33
CA VAL A 122 -9.79 -10.36 1.46
C VAL A 122 -8.50 -10.36 2.29
N LEU A 123 -8.39 -9.48 3.28
CA LEU A 123 -7.21 -9.41 4.16
C LEU A 123 -7.05 -10.67 5.01
N THR A 124 -8.16 -11.24 5.49
CA THR A 124 -8.15 -12.52 6.21
C THR A 124 -7.70 -13.65 5.31
N ALA A 125 -8.14 -13.68 4.04
CA ALA A 125 -7.66 -14.65 3.07
C ALA A 125 -6.15 -14.49 2.81
N TYR A 126 -5.67 -13.26 2.62
CA TYR A 126 -4.24 -13.00 2.44
C TYR A 126 -3.40 -13.52 3.61
N LEU A 127 -3.85 -13.30 4.85
CA LEU A 127 -3.19 -13.84 6.03
C LEU A 127 -3.28 -15.37 6.10
N THR A 128 -4.46 -15.94 5.83
CA THR A 128 -4.73 -17.39 5.93
C THR A 128 -3.93 -18.19 4.91
N TYR A 129 -3.74 -17.64 3.71
CA TYR A 129 -3.00 -18.27 2.63
C TYR A 129 -1.55 -17.78 2.54
N GLU A 130 -0.95 -17.45 3.69
CA GLU A 130 0.48 -17.14 3.82
C GLU A 130 0.95 -16.08 2.82
N ALA A 131 0.23 -14.96 2.77
CA ALA A 131 0.47 -13.83 1.87
C ALA A 131 0.34 -14.15 0.37
N THR A 132 -0.47 -15.15 0.03
CA THR A 132 -0.79 -15.49 -1.36
C THR A 132 -2.30 -15.62 -1.50
N ILE A 133 -2.98 -14.69 -2.17
CA ILE A 133 -4.41 -14.88 -2.44
C ILE A 133 -4.57 -15.90 -3.58
N PRO A 134 -5.40 -16.95 -3.44
CA PRO A 134 -5.70 -17.88 -4.53
C PRO A 134 -6.08 -17.16 -5.83
N ARG A 135 -5.63 -17.66 -6.99
CA ARG A 135 -5.86 -16.99 -8.29
C ARG A 135 -7.35 -16.85 -8.63
N ASP A 136 -8.17 -17.77 -8.15
CA ASP A 136 -9.61 -17.88 -8.34
C ASP A 136 -10.41 -17.22 -7.20
N PHE A 137 -9.77 -16.39 -6.36
CA PHE A 137 -10.45 -15.67 -5.30
C PHE A 137 -11.49 -14.71 -5.87
N VAL A 138 -12.76 -14.99 -5.60
CA VAL A 138 -13.92 -14.38 -6.29
C VAL A 138 -13.94 -12.86 -6.25
N GLU A 139 -13.42 -12.26 -5.19
CA GLU A 139 -13.45 -10.82 -5.00
C GLU A 139 -12.33 -10.10 -5.76
N LEU A 140 -11.24 -10.78 -6.16
CA LEU A 140 -10.10 -10.16 -6.81
C LEU A 140 -10.03 -10.52 -8.29
N HIS A 141 -10.01 -9.49 -9.13
CA HIS A 141 -10.00 -9.63 -10.57
C HIS A 141 -8.70 -9.04 -11.15
N PRO A 142 -8.16 -9.64 -12.23
CA PRO A 142 -7.05 -9.04 -12.96
C PRO A 142 -7.36 -7.58 -13.32
N THR A 143 -6.46 -6.69 -12.97
CA THR A 143 -6.52 -5.27 -13.37
C THR A 143 -5.71 -5.05 -14.62
N ASP A 144 -5.65 -6.04 -15.52
CA ASP A 144 -5.01 -5.89 -16.83
C ASP A 144 -5.37 -4.50 -17.33
N ALA A 145 -4.35 -3.67 -17.56
CA ALA A 145 -4.54 -2.32 -18.07
C ALA A 145 -5.44 -2.52 -19.28
N GLN A 146 -6.71 -2.15 -19.13
CA GLN A 146 -7.78 -2.52 -20.04
C GLN A 146 -7.24 -2.30 -21.44
N GLU A 147 -6.81 -3.37 -22.12
CA GLU A 147 -6.31 -3.31 -23.48
C GLU A 147 -7.56 -2.98 -24.27
N ASN A 148 -7.86 -1.69 -24.34
CA ASN A 148 -8.83 -1.16 -25.24
C ASN A 148 -8.08 -1.11 -26.57
N PRO A 149 -8.35 -2.03 -27.52
CA PRO A 149 -7.64 -2.05 -28.80
C PRO A 149 -7.89 -0.78 -29.64
N ASN A 150 -8.72 0.16 -29.16
CA ASN A 150 -9.03 1.42 -29.83
C ASN A 150 -8.35 2.66 -29.22
N ILE A 151 -7.46 2.53 -28.23
CA ILE A 151 -6.72 3.69 -27.70
C ILE A 151 -5.32 3.73 -28.33
N PRO A 152 -4.94 4.82 -29.01
CA PRO A 152 -3.61 4.95 -29.61
C PRO A 152 -2.50 4.80 -28.55
N GLU A 153 -1.44 4.09 -28.96
CA GLU A 153 -0.28 3.62 -28.18
C GLU A 153 0.36 4.67 -27.25
N ALA A 154 0.22 5.97 -27.57
CA ALA A 154 0.68 7.07 -26.73
C ALA A 154 -0.04 7.21 -25.37
N SER A 155 -1.14 6.48 -25.14
CA SER A 155 -1.84 6.42 -23.85
C SER A 155 -1.56 5.14 -23.05
N GLN A 156 -0.73 4.22 -23.56
CA GLN A 156 -0.36 2.97 -22.88
C GLN A 156 0.74 3.18 -21.84
N ASN A 157 0.72 4.31 -21.13
CA ASN A 157 1.47 4.36 -19.89
C ASN A 157 0.84 3.30 -18.99
N SER A 158 1.66 2.34 -18.53
CA SER A 158 1.40 1.56 -17.32
C SER A 158 0.70 2.42 -16.27
N PRO A 159 -0.03 1.86 -15.29
CA PRO A 159 -0.51 2.63 -14.15
C PRO A 159 0.71 3.13 -13.36
N HIS A 160 1.37 4.16 -13.89
CA HIS A 160 2.28 5.03 -13.21
C HIS A 160 1.34 5.86 -12.36
N TRP A 161 1.37 5.52 -11.08
CA TRP A 161 0.68 6.25 -10.04
C TRP A 161 1.08 7.71 -10.23
N SER A 162 0.10 8.57 -10.52
CA SER A 162 0.34 10.00 -10.53
C SER A 162 0.42 10.43 -9.07
N HIS A 163 1.57 10.21 -8.44
CA HIS A 163 1.88 10.81 -7.14
C HIS A 163 1.90 12.32 -7.34
N ARG A 164 0.82 13.00 -7.00
CA ARG A 164 0.87 14.45 -6.83
C ARG A 164 1.42 14.71 -5.44
N THR A 165 2.65 15.20 -5.37
CA THR A 165 3.21 15.74 -4.14
C THR A 165 2.53 17.07 -3.86
N VAL A 166 1.70 17.13 -2.81
CA VAL A 166 1.16 18.40 -2.32
C VAL A 166 2.25 19.11 -1.51
N ASP A 167 2.52 20.37 -1.86
CA ASP A 167 3.36 21.25 -1.06
C ASP A 167 2.57 21.72 0.17
N TRP A 168 2.80 21.05 1.30
CA TRP A 168 2.22 21.38 2.61
C TRP A 168 2.76 22.69 3.21
N SER A 169 3.59 23.45 2.49
CA SER A 169 4.10 24.75 2.96
C SER A 169 3.02 25.85 2.99
N HIS A 170 1.82 25.60 2.46
CA HIS A 170 0.71 26.56 2.48
C HIS A 170 -0.42 26.08 3.40
N PRO A 171 -0.72 26.81 4.50
CA PRO A 171 -1.89 26.52 5.29
C PRO A 171 -3.15 26.81 4.46
N HIS A 172 -3.97 25.79 4.22
CA HIS A 172 -5.32 26.00 3.74
C HIS A 172 -6.13 26.70 4.85
N ASP A 173 -6.59 27.91 4.56
CA ASP A 173 -7.59 28.59 5.38
C ASP A 173 -8.90 27.78 5.37
N HIS A 174 -9.14 27.03 6.44
CA HIS A 174 -10.44 26.42 6.69
C HIS A 174 -11.39 27.47 7.28
N PRO A 175 -12.59 27.68 6.71
CA PRO A 175 -13.55 28.66 7.22
C PRO A 175 -14.24 28.28 8.54
N ASN A 176 -13.84 27.19 9.21
CA ASN A 176 -14.39 26.78 10.50
C ASN A 176 -13.27 26.59 11.52
N GLY A 177 -13.08 27.62 12.35
CA GLY A 177 -12.02 27.72 13.36
C GLY A 177 -12.05 26.64 14.44
N ARG A 178 -11.46 25.48 14.15
CA ARG A 178 -10.84 24.61 15.13
C ARG A 178 -9.39 24.39 14.72
N LEU A 179 -8.49 24.99 15.49
CA LEU A 179 -7.04 24.79 15.37
C LEU A 179 -6.75 23.29 15.58
N ALA A 180 -6.37 22.59 14.52
CA ALA A 180 -5.70 21.30 14.63
C ALA A 180 -4.30 21.52 15.24
N PRO A 181 -3.81 20.61 16.10
CA PRO A 181 -2.46 20.72 16.64
C PRO A 181 -1.43 20.68 15.51
N HIS A 182 -0.49 21.62 15.57
CA HIS A 182 0.61 21.76 14.61
C HIS A 182 1.46 20.48 14.56
N TYR A 183 1.36 19.70 13.49
CA TYR A 183 2.27 18.58 13.23
C TYR A 183 3.48 19.08 12.43
N ARG A 184 4.67 18.97 13.04
CA ARG A 184 5.96 19.10 12.34
C ARG A 184 6.34 17.72 11.81
N VAL A 185 6.24 17.55 10.49
CA VAL A 185 6.81 16.38 9.80
C VAL A 185 8.33 16.57 9.70
N ARG A 186 9.11 15.65 10.26
CA ARG A 186 10.52 15.47 9.89
C ARG A 186 10.56 14.55 8.69
N ALA A 187 11.00 15.06 7.54
CA ALA A 187 11.35 14.23 6.39
C ALA A 187 12.59 13.39 6.74
N SER A 188 12.43 12.08 6.86
CA SER A 188 13.55 11.13 6.83
C SER A 188 13.81 10.77 5.36
N ALA A 189 14.95 11.21 4.84
CA ALA A 189 15.44 10.79 3.54
C ALA A 189 16.06 9.40 3.66
N THR A 190 15.45 8.39 3.07
CA THR A 190 16.08 7.08 2.88
C THR A 190 17.07 7.20 1.72
N MET A 191 18.37 7.12 2.01
CA MET A 191 19.42 7.06 0.99
C MET A 191 19.42 5.71 0.29
N SER A 192 19.13 5.69 -1.01
CA SER A 192 19.56 4.62 -1.90
C SER A 192 21.07 4.72 -2.12
N VAL A 193 21.85 3.83 -1.50
CA VAL A 193 23.28 3.67 -1.82
C VAL A 193 23.38 2.66 -2.96
N LEU A 194 23.58 3.18 -4.18
CA LEU A 194 23.92 2.39 -5.36
C LEU A 194 25.43 2.15 -5.36
N SER A 195 25.82 0.89 -5.16
CA SER A 195 27.18 0.39 -5.34
C SER A 195 27.60 0.48 -6.81
N GLN A 196 28.49 1.41 -7.14
CA GLN A 196 29.35 1.34 -8.32
C GLN A 196 30.71 1.90 -7.94
N ASP A 197 31.70 1.03 -7.71
CA ASP A 197 33.13 1.31 -7.94
C ASP A 197 33.97 0.07 -7.60
N LEU A 198 34.03 -0.87 -8.55
CA LEU A 198 35.11 -1.85 -8.62
C LEU A 198 35.48 -2.04 -10.10
N ASN A 199 36.19 -1.07 -10.65
CA ASN A 199 37.12 -1.26 -11.76
C ASN A 199 37.89 0.04 -12.05
N ARG A 200 38.96 0.30 -11.29
CA ARG A 200 40.09 1.09 -11.80
C ARG A 200 41.36 0.84 -10.98
N GLU A 201 42.42 0.56 -11.74
CA GLU A 201 43.83 0.86 -11.44
C GLU A 201 44.64 -0.15 -10.62
N SER A 202 45.05 -1.22 -11.31
CA SER A 202 46.35 -1.86 -11.12
C SER A 202 47.42 -1.10 -11.92
N SER A 203 48.04 -0.09 -11.31
CA SER A 203 49.30 0.50 -11.79
C SER A 203 50.29 0.55 -10.63
N THR A 204 51.21 -0.40 -10.62
CA THR A 204 52.38 -0.44 -9.73
C THR A 204 53.43 0.59 -10.18
N PRO A 205 54.08 1.33 -9.27
CA PRO A 205 55.39 1.90 -9.54
C PRO A 205 56.50 1.04 -8.92
N ASP A 206 57.51 0.79 -9.74
CA ASP A 206 58.85 0.32 -9.38
C ASP A 206 59.45 1.17 -8.26
N CYS A 207 60.09 0.50 -7.29
CA CYS A 207 61.26 1.03 -6.61
C CYS A 207 62.08 -0.12 -6.03
N ALA A 208 63.16 -0.48 -6.73
CA ALA A 208 64.31 -1.16 -6.14
C ALA A 208 65.36 -0.10 -5.73
N PRO A 209 66.19 -0.39 -4.71
CA PRO A 209 67.31 0.46 -4.32
C PRO A 209 68.50 0.40 -5.29
#